data_AF-A0ABD2DD40-F1
#
_entry.id   AF-A0ABD2DD40-F1
#
_cell.length_a   1.000
_cell.length_b   1.000
_cell.length_c   1.000
_cell.angle_alpha   90.00
_cell.angle_beta   90.00
_cell.angle_gamma   90.00
#
_symmetry.space_group_name_H-M   'P 1'
#
loop_
_entity.id
_entity.type
_entity.pdbx_description
1 polymer ?
#
loop_
_entity_poly.entity_id
_entity_poly.type
_entity_poly.pdbx_seq_one_letter_code
_entity_poly.pdbx_strand_id
1 'polypeptide(L)'
;RYHEWMKSEELQRLTASEPLTLEQEYAMQHSWQEDADKCTFIVLDAEKWQAQPGTTEESCMAGDVNLFLTDLEDPTVGEIEVMIAEPSCRGRGLGTEAVLMMLSYETSL
;
A
#
# COMPACT_ATOMS: atom_id res chain seq x y z
N ARG A 1 4.68 -9.32 -8.14
CA ARG A 1 5.36 -8.99 -6.87
C ARG A 1 4.51 -9.05 -5.60
N TYR A 2 3.38 -8.32 -5.51
CA TYR A 2 2.58 -8.21 -4.26
C TYR A 2 2.21 -9.57 -3.63
N HIS A 3 1.68 -10.50 -4.43
CA HIS A 3 1.34 -11.85 -3.94
C HIS A 3 2.53 -12.59 -3.31
N GLU A 4 3.77 -12.36 -3.78
CA GLU A 4 4.95 -12.96 -3.14
C GLU A 4 5.24 -12.36 -1.77
N TRP A 5 4.97 -11.07 -1.56
CA TRP A 5 5.03 -10.48 -0.22
C TRP A 5 3.99 -11.09 0.71
N MET A 6 2.77 -11.27 0.23
CA MET A 6 1.67 -11.85 1.01
C MET A 6 1.81 -13.35 1.29
N LYS A 7 2.89 -14.00 0.84
CA LYS A 7 3.28 -15.36 1.31
C LYS A 7 4.11 -15.34 2.60
N SER A 8 4.58 -14.18 3.04
CA SER A 8 5.38 -14.05 4.26
C SER A 8 4.49 -14.09 5.50
N GLU A 9 4.70 -15.09 6.38
CA GLU A 9 4.01 -15.19 7.67
C GLU A 9 4.26 -13.96 8.57
N GLU A 10 5.45 -13.35 8.47
CA GLU A 10 5.76 -12.13 9.22
C GLU A 10 4.88 -10.97 8.77
N LEU A 11 4.77 -10.75 7.45
CA LEU A 11 3.94 -9.68 6.91
C LEU A 11 2.46 -9.93 7.25
N GLN A 12 1.95 -11.12 6.98
CA GLN A 12 0.59 -11.52 7.33
C GLN A 12 0.25 -11.25 8.80
N ARG A 13 1.14 -11.62 9.73
CA ARG A 13 0.93 -11.36 11.15
C ARG A 13 0.95 -9.87 11.49
N LEU A 14 1.85 -9.10 10.89
CA LEU A 14 1.97 -7.66 11.15
C LEU A 14 0.82 -6.85 10.56
N THR A 15 0.25 -7.30 9.44
CA THR A 15 -0.89 -6.66 8.75
C THR A 15 -2.23 -7.33 9.06
N ALA A 16 -2.25 -8.29 9.98
CA ALA A 16 -3.42 -9.13 10.30
C ALA A 16 -4.11 -9.73 9.04
N SER A 17 -3.34 -10.04 8.01
CA SER A 17 -3.84 -10.56 6.74
C SER A 17 -3.82 -12.09 6.70
N GLU A 18 -4.82 -12.67 6.05
CA GLU A 18 -4.89 -14.09 5.76
C GLU A 18 -4.20 -14.42 4.42
N PRO A 19 -3.60 -15.62 4.27
CA PRO A 19 -3.04 -16.04 2.99
C PRO A 19 -4.13 -16.21 1.94
N LEU A 20 -3.94 -15.57 0.78
CA LEU A 20 -4.83 -15.70 -0.37
C LEU A 20 -4.11 -16.40 -1.52
N THR A 21 -4.87 -17.09 -2.38
CA THR A 21 -4.36 -17.52 -3.69
C THR A 21 -4.17 -16.31 -4.61
N LEU A 22 -3.36 -16.45 -5.65
CA LEU A 22 -3.15 -15.35 -6.62
C LEU A 22 -4.47 -14.85 -7.24
N GLU A 23 -5.41 -15.75 -7.52
CA GLU A 23 -6.73 -15.40 -8.04
C GLU A 23 -7.57 -14.62 -7.03
N GLN A 24 -7.48 -14.98 -5.75
CA GLN A 24 -8.13 -14.26 -4.66
C GLN A 24 -7.52 -12.87 -4.44
N GLU A 25 -6.21 -12.73 -4.58
CA GLU A 25 -5.53 -11.42 -4.53
C GLU A 25 -6.04 -10.50 -5.65
N TYR A 26 -6.18 -11.01 -6.89
CA TYR A 26 -6.73 -10.22 -7.98
C TYR A 26 -8.19 -9.82 -7.72
N ALA A 27 -9.01 -10.73 -7.18
CA ALA A 27 -10.38 -10.42 -6.82
C ALA A 27 -10.46 -9.35 -5.71
N MET A 28 -9.57 -9.42 -4.72
CA MET A 28 -9.46 -8.42 -3.65
C MET A 28 -9.02 -7.06 -4.21
N GLN A 29 -7.99 -7.02 -5.06
CA GLN A 29 -7.53 -5.77 -5.66
C GLN A 29 -8.63 -5.10 -6.49
N HIS A 30 -9.41 -5.89 -7.24
CA HIS A 30 -10.55 -5.37 -7.99
C HIS A 30 -11.64 -4.82 -7.07
N SER A 31 -11.98 -5.53 -5.98
CA SER A 31 -13.00 -5.03 -5.06
C SER A 31 -12.57 -3.75 -4.34
N TRP A 32 -11.29 -3.62 -4.01
CA TRP A 32 -10.72 -2.40 -3.43
C TRP A 32 -10.68 -1.24 -4.41
N GLN A 33 -10.41 -1.50 -5.69
CA GLN A 33 -10.39 -0.46 -6.72
C GLN A 33 -11.76 0.16 -6.99
N GLU A 34 -12.84 -0.62 -6.85
CA GLU A 34 -14.21 -0.17 -7.11
C GLU A 34 -14.93 0.37 -5.87
N ASP A 35 -14.31 0.27 -4.70
CA ASP A 35 -14.88 0.72 -3.42
C ASP A 35 -14.70 2.24 -3.27
N ALA A 36 -15.82 2.97 -3.25
CA ALA A 36 -15.81 4.44 -3.19
C ALA A 36 -15.30 4.99 -1.85
N ASP A 37 -15.29 4.17 -0.80
CA ASP A 37 -14.88 4.55 0.54
C ASP A 37 -13.43 4.17 0.84
N LYS A 38 -12.68 3.71 -0.19
CA LYS A 38 -11.29 3.28 -0.07
C LYS A 38 -10.38 3.97 -1.08
N CYS A 39 -9.15 4.24 -0.66
CA CYS A 39 -8.09 4.71 -1.53
C CYS A 39 -6.81 3.93 -1.26
N THR A 40 -6.18 3.39 -2.30
CA THR A 40 -4.98 2.57 -2.19
C THR A 40 -3.92 3.07 -3.16
N PHE A 41 -2.68 3.20 -2.66
CA PHE A 41 -1.51 3.45 -3.49
C PHE A 41 -0.41 2.43 -3.22
N ILE A 42 0.30 2.05 -4.28
CA ILE A 42 1.55 1.31 -4.17
C ILE A 42 2.69 2.29 -3.90
N VAL A 43 3.48 2.03 -2.85
CA VAL A 43 4.67 2.82 -2.52
C VAL A 43 5.86 2.34 -3.36
N LEU A 44 6.49 3.26 -4.08
CA LEU A 44 7.70 3.01 -4.87
C LEU A 44 8.92 3.64 -4.20
N ASP A 45 10.06 2.95 -4.20
CA ASP A 45 11.36 3.52 -3.85
C ASP A 45 11.80 4.50 -4.95
N ALA A 46 11.68 5.80 -4.65
CA ALA A 46 11.99 6.88 -5.57
C ALA A 46 13.49 6.94 -5.95
N GLU A 47 14.39 6.63 -5.01
CA GLU A 47 15.84 6.58 -5.28
C GLU A 47 16.13 5.49 -6.31
N LYS A 48 15.53 4.30 -6.10
CA LYS A 48 15.66 3.18 -7.03
C LYS A 48 15.06 3.49 -8.40
N TRP A 49 13.90 4.14 -8.44
CA TRP A 49 13.23 4.54 -9.68
C TRP A 49 14.08 5.50 -10.51
N GLN A 50 14.75 6.46 -9.85
CA GLN A 50 15.56 7.49 -10.51
C GLN A 50 16.98 7.02 -10.86
N ALA A 51 17.49 5.98 -10.20
CA ALA A 51 18.88 5.55 -10.33
C ALA A 51 19.27 5.04 -11.72
N GLN A 52 18.34 4.40 -12.45
CA GLN A 52 18.64 3.78 -13.74
C GLN A 52 17.52 4.01 -14.78
N PRO A 53 17.85 4.52 -15.98
CA PRO A 53 16.92 4.54 -17.09
C PRO A 53 16.41 3.13 -17.42
N GLY A 54 15.10 2.98 -17.61
CA GLY A 54 14.49 1.69 -17.94
C GLY A 54 14.13 0.80 -16.75
N THR A 55 14.25 1.31 -15.52
CA THR A 55 13.71 0.64 -14.32
C THR A 55 12.19 0.49 -14.43
N THR A 56 11.65 -0.67 -14.07
CA THR A 56 10.20 -0.94 -14.08
C THR A 56 9.57 -0.59 -12.74
N GLU A 57 8.30 -0.19 -12.74
CA GLU A 57 7.57 0.16 -11.52
C GLU A 57 7.56 -1.03 -10.54
N GLU A 58 7.33 -2.25 -11.07
CA GLU A 58 7.37 -3.48 -10.28
C GLU A 58 8.70 -3.67 -9.55
N SER A 59 9.82 -3.32 -10.18
CA SER A 59 11.13 -3.46 -9.55
C SER A 59 11.33 -2.47 -8.40
N CYS A 60 10.62 -1.34 -8.42
CA CYS A 60 10.67 -0.28 -7.42
C CYS A 60 9.63 -0.39 -6.31
N MET A 61 8.65 -1.29 -6.41
CA MET A 61 7.65 -1.45 -5.36
C MET A 61 8.33 -1.77 -4.02
N ALA A 62 7.97 -1.00 -3.00
CA ALA A 62 8.45 -1.08 -1.64
C ALA A 62 7.35 -1.50 -0.65
N GLY A 63 6.08 -1.24 -0.98
CA GLY A 63 4.93 -1.54 -0.14
C GLY A 63 3.67 -0.86 -0.66
N ASP A 64 2.74 -0.54 0.24
CA ASP A 64 1.46 0.08 -0.05
C ASP A 64 0.97 0.93 1.13
N VAL A 65 0.06 1.85 0.82
CA VAL A 65 -0.69 2.65 1.79
C VAL A 65 -2.16 2.66 1.38
N ASN A 66 -3.01 2.35 2.36
CA ASN A 66 -4.44 2.23 2.22
C ASN A 66 -5.10 3.24 3.14
N LEU A 67 -6.19 3.83 2.66
CA LEU A 67 -7.10 4.66 3.43
C LEU A 67 -8.50 4.08 3.25
N PHE A 68 -9.25 4.02 4.34
CA PHE A 68 -10.67 3.71 4.29
C PHE A 68 -11.46 4.61 5.24
N LEU A 69 -12.61 5.09 4.78
CA LEU A 69 -13.54 5.85 5.60
C LEU A 69 -14.26 4.90 6.55
N THR A 70 -14.15 5.15 7.85
CA THR A 70 -14.68 4.24 8.87
C THR A 70 -16.13 4.52 9.22
N ASP A 71 -16.60 5.74 8.92
CA ASP A 71 -17.98 6.17 9.16
C ASP A 71 -18.54 6.83 7.89
N LEU A 72 -19.58 6.24 7.32
CA LEU A 72 -20.24 6.77 6.12
C LEU A 72 -21.18 7.94 6.45
N GLU A 73 -21.57 8.09 7.73
CA GLU A 73 -22.34 9.24 8.20
C GLU A 73 -21.41 10.43 8.52
N ASP A 74 -20.13 10.17 8.81
CA ASP A 74 -19.08 11.17 9.00
C ASP A 74 -17.84 10.89 8.12
N PRO A 75 -17.82 11.35 6.86
CA PRO A 75 -16.73 11.12 5.92
C PRO A 75 -15.44 11.89 6.27
N THR A 76 -15.38 12.54 7.44
CA THR A 76 -14.17 13.21 7.93
C THR A 76 -13.28 12.28 8.76
N VAL A 77 -13.74 11.07 9.07
CA VAL A 77 -13.01 10.07 9.85
C VAL A 77 -12.64 8.88 8.98
N GLY A 78 -11.35 8.61 8.89
CA GLY A 78 -10.81 7.45 8.19
C GLY A 78 -9.61 6.86 8.90
N GLU A 79 -9.26 5.64 8.50
CA GLU A 79 -8.12 4.90 9.00
C GLU A 79 -7.10 4.72 7.86
N ILE A 80 -5.83 4.93 8.20
CA ILE A 80 -4.71 4.75 7.27
C ILE A 80 -3.90 3.55 7.74
N GLU A 81 -3.71 2.60 6.84
CA GLU A 81 -2.81 1.47 7.01
C GLU A 81 -1.63 1.61 6.05
N VAL A 82 -0.41 1.36 6.54
CA VAL A 82 0.80 1.41 5.72
C VAL A 82 1.63 0.16 5.94
N MET A 83 2.06 -0.45 4.85
CA MET A 83 2.98 -1.58 4.87
C MET A 83 4.21 -1.22 4.02
N ILE A 84 5.41 -1.37 4.60
CA ILE A 84 6.67 -1.41 3.83
C ILE A 84 7.12 -2.86 3.74
N ALA A 85 6.62 -3.54 2.70
CA ALA A 85 6.83 -4.97 2.48
C ALA A 85 8.30 -5.31 2.22
N GLU A 86 9.00 -4.49 1.42
CA GLU A 86 10.37 -4.74 0.98
C GLU A 86 11.38 -4.49 2.14
N PRO A 87 12.10 -5.52 2.64
CA PRO A 87 12.97 -5.37 3.80
C PRO A 87 14.09 -4.33 3.61
N SER A 88 14.63 -4.23 2.39
CA SER A 88 15.66 -3.24 2.04
C SER A 88 15.16 -1.78 2.08
N CYS A 89 13.84 -1.58 2.16
CA CYS A 89 13.19 -0.29 2.23
C CYS A 89 12.75 0.09 3.65
N ARG A 90 12.77 -0.84 4.61
CA ARG A 90 12.35 -0.60 6.00
C ARG A 90 13.38 0.26 6.75
N GLY A 91 12.93 1.03 7.73
CA GLY A 91 13.80 1.89 8.56
C GLY A 91 14.39 3.11 7.85
N ARG A 92 13.94 3.41 6.61
CA ARG A 92 14.40 4.54 5.79
C ARG A 92 13.42 5.73 5.74
N GLY A 93 12.32 5.67 6.49
CA GLY A 93 11.31 6.75 6.53
C GLY A 93 10.17 6.65 5.51
N LEU A 94 10.23 5.70 4.57
CA LEU A 94 9.22 5.53 3.50
C LEU A 94 7.79 5.39 4.03
N GLY A 95 7.59 4.68 5.16
CA GLY A 95 6.26 4.56 5.76
C GLY A 95 5.69 5.89 6.25
N THR A 96 6.55 6.74 6.84
CA THR A 96 6.16 8.09 7.27
C THR A 96 5.82 8.97 6.07
N GLU A 97 6.65 8.94 5.03
CA GLU A 97 6.40 9.71 3.80
C GLU A 97 5.12 9.26 3.10
N ALA A 98 4.86 7.95 3.01
CA ALA A 98 3.64 7.41 2.43
C ALA A 98 2.37 7.90 3.16
N VAL A 99 2.38 7.88 4.50
CA VAL A 99 1.25 8.39 5.29
C VAL A 99 1.08 9.90 5.10
N LEU A 100 2.17 10.67 5.10
CA LEU A 100 2.10 12.12 4.88
C LEU A 100 1.57 12.46 3.47
N MET A 101 1.97 11.70 2.46
CA MET A 101 1.45 11.84 1.09
C MET A 101 -0.04 11.50 1.02
N MET A 102 -0.48 10.40 1.65
CA MET A 102 -1.90 10.03 1.70
C MET A 102 -2.73 11.14 2.38
N LEU A 103 -2.29 11.64 3.53
CA LEU A 103 -2.95 12.75 4.23
C LEU A 103 -3.01 14.02 3.38
N SER A 104 -1.92 14.35 2.68
CA SER A 104 -1.88 15.51 1.77
C SER A 104 -2.79 15.34 0.56
N TYR A 105 -2.91 14.12 0.02
CA TYR A 105 -3.78 13.82 -1.11
C TYR A 105 -5.25 14.06 -0.75
N GLU A 106 -5.71 13.48 0.36
CA GLU A 106 -7.09 13.61 0.82
C GLU A 106 -7.48 15.03 1.25
N THR A 107 -6.55 15.76 1.87
CA THR A 107 -6.83 17.15 2.30
C THR A 107 -6.72 18.17 1.17
N SER A 108 -6.22 17.77 0.00
CA SER A 108 -6.13 18.63 -1.19
C SER A 108 -7.28 18.42 -2.19
N LEU A 109 -8.12 17.41 -1.97
CA LEU A 109 -9.36 17.16 -2.71
C LEU A 109 -10.53 17.96 -2.11
#